data_AF-A0A920RL13-F1
#
_entry.id   AF-A0A920RL13-F1
#
_cell.length_a   1.000
_cell.length_b   1.000
_cell.length_c   1.000
_cell.angle_alpha   90.00
_cell.angle_beta   90.00
_cell.angle_gamma   90.00
#
_symmetry.space_group_name_H-M   'P 1'
#
loop_
_entity.id
_entity.type
_entity.pdbx_description
1 polymer ?
#
loop_
_entity_poly.entity_id
_entity_poly.type
_entity_poly.pdbx_seq_one_letter_code
_entity_poly.pdbx_strand_id
1 'polypeptide(L)'
;MKNSERFVFLYDDDSTEAVLQKLGQYAADKDLSFSWYDAAVLSQKVRRLKEEAVAENDGFLDVFASEPRASEPAPEPARESVPLPGLRFRGIGRMP
;
A
#
# COMPACT_ATOMS: atom_id res chain seq x y z
N MET A 1 -33.43 24.20 -2.20
CA MET A 1 -32.21 23.54 -1.70
C MET A 1 -32.57 22.08 -1.51
N LYS A 2 -31.99 21.16 -2.29
CA LYS A 2 -32.31 19.72 -2.17
C LYS A 2 -31.82 19.25 -0.80
N ASN A 3 -32.72 18.61 -0.05
CA ASN A 3 -32.43 18.02 1.25
C ASN A 3 -31.14 17.21 1.14
N SER A 4 -30.13 17.57 1.93
CA SER A 4 -28.88 16.83 2.02
C SER A 4 -29.12 15.54 2.81
N GLU A 5 -29.82 14.60 2.19
CA GLU A 5 -29.99 13.27 2.75
C GLU A 5 -28.62 12.61 2.86
N ARG A 6 -28.28 12.20 4.08
CA ARG A 6 -27.01 11.53 4.39
C ARG A 6 -27.29 10.08 4.69
N PHE A 7 -26.79 9.21 3.84
CA PHE A 7 -26.86 7.78 4.04
C PHE A 7 -25.63 7.30 4.80
N VAL A 8 -25.84 6.67 5.96
CA VAL A 8 -24.78 6.04 6.76
C VAL A 8 -25.00 4.55 6.73
N PHE A 9 -24.02 3.82 6.19
CA PHE A 9 -24.02 2.37 6.12
C PHE A 9 -23.01 1.84 7.14
N LEU A 10 -23.50 1.15 8.16
CA LEU A 10 -22.68 0.50 9.18
C LEU A 10 -22.58 -0.99 8.84
N TYR A 11 -21.36 -1.51 8.83
CA TYR A 11 -21.08 -2.91 8.52
C TYR A 11 -19.79 -3.36 9.18
N ASP A 12 -19.69 -4.68 9.35
CA ASP A 12 -18.49 -5.37 9.83
C ASP A 12 -17.68 -5.89 8.63
N ASP A 13 -16.38 -6.17 8.82
CA ASP A 13 -15.49 -6.55 7.70
C ASP A 13 -15.96 -7.83 6.98
N ASP A 14 -16.47 -8.79 7.76
CA ASP A 14 -17.05 -10.05 7.27
C ASP A 14 -18.30 -9.81 6.40
N SER A 15 -19.03 -8.71 6.64
CA SER A 15 -20.30 -8.39 5.99
C SER A 15 -20.17 -7.45 4.78
N THR A 16 -18.96 -7.30 4.24
CA THR A 16 -18.68 -6.42 3.09
C THR A 16 -19.58 -6.74 1.88
N GLU A 17 -19.77 -8.01 1.56
CA GLU A 17 -20.59 -8.44 0.40
C GLU A 17 -22.08 -8.10 0.57
N ALA A 18 -22.59 -8.21 1.80
CA ALA A 18 -23.96 -7.86 2.13
C ALA A 18 -24.21 -6.36 1.97
N VAL A 19 -23.23 -5.51 2.33
CA VAL A 19 -23.31 -4.06 2.08
C VAL A 19 -23.33 -3.74 0.60
N LEU A 20 -22.48 -4.38 -0.21
CA LEU A 20 -22.46 -4.13 -1.66
C LEU A 20 -23.81 -4.47 -2.31
N GLN A 21 -24.44 -5.58 -1.91
CA GLN A 21 -25.80 -5.90 -2.34
C GLN A 21 -26.83 -4.85 -1.91
N LYS A 22 -26.78 -4.40 -0.65
CA LYS A 22 -27.67 -3.35 -0.13
C LYS A 22 -27.52 -2.03 -0.89
N LEU A 23 -26.30 -1.62 -1.22
CA LEU A 23 -26.04 -0.42 -2.02
C LEU A 23 -26.72 -0.52 -3.40
N GLY A 24 -26.65 -1.68 -4.04
CA GLY A 24 -27.34 -1.93 -5.31
C GLY A 24 -28.87 -1.87 -5.17
N GLN A 25 -29.44 -2.44 -4.11
CA GLN A 25 -30.87 -2.37 -3.83
C GLN A 25 -31.34 -0.93 -3.59
N TYR A 26 -30.57 -0.14 -2.83
CA TYR A 26 -30.91 1.26 -2.53
C TYR A 26 -30.84 2.14 -3.78
N ALA A 27 -29.94 1.84 -4.72
CA ALA A 27 -29.88 2.56 -6.01
C ALA A 27 -31.00 2.19 -6.99
N ALA A 28 -31.61 1.02 -6.80
CA ALA A 28 -32.78 0.60 -7.55
C ALA A 28 -34.08 1.20 -6.99
N ASP A 29 -34.07 1.63 -5.72
CA ASP A 29 -35.20 2.29 -5.07
C ASP A 29 -35.31 3.75 -5.53
N LYS A 30 -36.45 4.12 -6.11
CA LYS A 30 -36.70 5.47 -6.64
C LYS A 30 -37.25 6.44 -5.60
N ASP A 31 -37.62 5.94 -4.41
CA ASP A 31 -38.07 6.76 -3.29
C ASP A 31 -36.89 7.41 -2.56
N LEU A 32 -35.70 6.81 -2.69
CA LEU A 32 -34.46 7.31 -2.09
C LEU A 32 -33.76 8.31 -3.02
N SER A 33 -33.18 9.36 -2.44
CA SER A 33 -32.21 10.23 -3.13
C SER A 33 -30.84 9.56 -3.28
N PHE A 34 -30.82 8.30 -3.72
CA PHE A 34 -29.63 7.47 -3.80
C PHE A 34 -29.47 6.90 -5.22
N SER A 35 -28.43 7.33 -5.92
CA SER A 35 -28.24 6.94 -7.32
C SER A 35 -27.30 5.74 -7.49
N TRP A 36 -27.36 5.09 -8.65
CA TRP A 36 -26.36 4.08 -9.06
C TRP A 36 -24.92 4.60 -9.02
N TYR A 37 -24.74 5.91 -9.19
CA TYR A 37 -23.42 6.55 -9.06
C TYR A 37 -22.95 6.57 -7.60
N ASP A 38 -23.81 6.96 -6.67
CA ASP A 38 -23.49 6.94 -5.22
C ASP A 38 -23.18 5.51 -4.74
N ALA A 39 -23.94 4.53 -5.22
CA ALA A 39 -23.69 3.12 -4.95
C ALA A 39 -22.31 2.68 -5.43
N ALA A 40 -21.91 3.06 -6.66
CA ALA A 40 -20.61 2.70 -7.21
C ALA A 40 -19.45 3.37 -6.45
N VAL A 41 -19.60 4.65 -6.09
CA VAL A 41 -18.59 5.39 -5.31
C VAL A 41 -18.43 4.79 -3.90
N LEU A 42 -19.54 4.47 -3.23
CA LEU A 42 -19.50 3.81 -1.92
C LEU A 42 -18.94 2.39 -2.02
N SER A 43 -19.31 1.63 -3.05
CA SER A 43 -18.77 0.29 -3.29
C SER A 43 -17.26 0.30 -3.47
N GLN A 44 -16.72 1.31 -4.16
CA GLN A 44 -15.28 1.45 -4.33
C GLN A 44 -14.57 1.84 -3.02
N LYS A 45 -15.19 2.70 -2.20
CA LYS A 45 -14.67 3.05 -0.87
C LYS A 45 -14.64 1.85 0.07
N VAL A 46 -15.71 1.07 0.11
CA VAL A 46 -15.82 -0.14 0.93
C VAL A 46 -14.70 -1.13 0.61
N ARG A 47 -14.40 -1.34 -0.68
CA ARG A 47 -13.30 -2.22 -1.12
C ARG A 47 -11.93 -1.71 -0.68
N ARG A 48 -11.68 -0.41 -0.79
CA ARG A 48 -10.42 0.20 -0.33
C ARG A 48 -10.27 0.11 1.18
N LEU A 49 -11.32 0.42 1.94
CA LEU A 49 -11.30 0.35 3.40
C LEU A 49 -11.02 -1.07 3.90
N LYS A 50 -11.53 -2.08 3.20
CA LYS A 50 -11.21 -3.48 3.46
C LYS A 50 -9.74 -3.80 3.19
N GLU A 51 -9.19 -3.34 2.06
CA GLU A 51 -7.76 -3.51 1.74
C GLU A 51 -6.86 -2.83 2.78
N GLU A 52 -7.26 -1.63 3.23
CA GLU A 52 -6.58 -0.88 4.29
C GLU A 52 -6.69 -1.62 5.63
N ALA A 53 -7.89 -2.02 6.07
CA ALA A 53 -8.12 -2.76 7.32
C ALA A 53 -7.33 -4.07 7.40
N VAL A 54 -7.17 -4.78 6.28
CA VAL A 54 -6.33 -5.99 6.20
C VAL A 54 -4.85 -5.63 6.36
N ALA A 55 -4.38 -4.52 5.78
CA ALA A 55 -2.99 -4.06 5.93
C ALA A 55 -2.68 -3.58 7.36
N GLU A 56 -3.65 -2.97 8.06
CA GLU A 56 -3.46 -2.53 9.45
C GLU A 56 -3.47 -3.72 10.44
N ASN A 57 -4.20 -4.80 10.10
CA ASN A 57 -4.23 -6.02 10.90
C ASN A 57 -2.96 -6.88 10.76
N ASP A 58 -2.21 -6.76 9.66
CA ASP A 58 -0.91 -7.41 9.47
C ASP A 58 0.27 -6.59 10.07
N GLY A 59 0.09 -5.26 10.21
CA GLY A 59 1.13 -4.34 10.70
C GLY A 59 1.32 -4.26 12.22
N PHE A 60 0.42 -4.80 13.04
CA PHE A 60 0.55 -4.73 14.50
C PHE A 60 1.54 -5.77 15.09
N LEU A 61 1.89 -6.82 14.33
CA LEU A 61 2.88 -7.81 14.76
C LEU A 61 4.33 -7.45 14.37
N ASP A 62 4.54 -6.45 13.50
CA ASP A 62 5.89 -6.04 13.05
C ASP A 62 6.53 -4.99 13.96
N VAL A 63 5.73 -4.22 14.72
CA VAL A 63 6.22 -3.16 15.62
C VAL A 63 7.03 -3.71 16.81
N PHE A 64 6.81 -4.97 17.21
CA PHE A 64 7.51 -5.59 18.34
C PHE A 64 8.75 -6.40 17.95
N ALA A 65 9.07 -6.56 16.66
CA ALA A 65 10.26 -7.28 16.20
C ALA A 65 11.50 -6.39 16.01
N SER A 66 11.40 -5.08 16.27
CA SER A 66 12.53 -4.15 16.14
C SER A 66 13.32 -4.01 17.45
N GLU A 67 14.10 -5.04 17.82
CA GLU A 67 15.21 -4.85 18.77
C GLU A 67 16.42 -4.27 18.00
N PRO A 68 16.88 -3.02 18.29
CA PRO A 68 18.04 -2.45 17.62
C PRO A 68 19.31 -2.94 18.32
N ARG A 69 19.93 -4.00 17.80
CA ARG A 69 21.26 -4.42 18.26
C ARG A 69 22.37 -3.79 17.41
N ALA A 70 23.24 -3.10 18.15
CA ALA A 70 24.62 -2.71 17.85
C ALA A 70 24.86 -1.40 17.09
N SER A 71 25.27 -0.41 17.87
CA SER A 71 26.23 0.62 17.48
C SER A 71 27.46 0.00 16.82
N GLU A 72 27.82 0.43 15.61
CA GLU A 72 29.22 0.38 15.16
C GLU A 72 29.51 1.65 14.31
N PRO A 73 30.57 2.42 14.63
CA PRO A 73 30.81 3.74 14.05
C PRO A 73 31.48 3.66 12.67
N ALA A 74 31.20 4.67 11.85
CA ALA A 74 31.62 4.81 10.45
C ALA A 74 33.13 4.66 10.20
N PRO A 75 33.56 4.06 9.07
CA PRO A 75 34.86 4.34 8.50
C PRO A 75 34.82 5.59 7.60
N GLU A 76 35.78 6.47 7.85
CA GLU A 76 36.03 7.80 7.28
C GLU A 76 36.12 7.83 5.73
N PRO A 77 35.84 8.99 5.08
CA PRO A 77 35.91 9.11 3.64
C PRO A 77 37.36 9.04 3.14
N ALA A 78 37.69 7.96 2.44
CA ALA A 78 39.00 7.78 1.82
C ALA A 78 39.25 8.89 0.79
N ARG A 79 40.26 9.71 1.07
CA ARG A 79 40.75 10.80 0.23
C ARG A 79 41.21 10.28 -1.13
N GLU A 80 40.79 11.00 -2.17
CA GLU A 80 41.31 10.93 -3.53
C GLU A 80 42.83 11.14 -3.57
N SER A 81 43.58 10.27 -4.27
CA SER A 81 44.98 10.49 -4.69
C SER A 81 45.41 9.51 -5.81
N VAL A 82 45.27 9.96 -7.07
CA VAL A 82 46.22 9.95 -8.22
C VAL A 82 47.06 8.68 -8.55
N PRO A 83 47.19 8.26 -9.85
CA PRO A 83 47.82 7.00 -10.27
C PRO A 83 49.34 7.10 -10.48
N LEU A 84 50.07 5.98 -10.35
CA LEU A 84 51.48 5.87 -10.77
C LEU A 84 51.84 4.48 -11.36
N PRO A 85 52.90 4.41 -12.21
CA PRO A 85 52.88 3.69 -13.47
C PRO A 85 53.70 2.40 -13.48
N GLY A 86 53.37 1.53 -14.44
CA GLY A 86 54.28 0.49 -14.91
C GLY A 86 54.19 -0.83 -14.15
N LEU A 87 53.34 -1.73 -14.62
CA LEU A 87 53.62 -3.16 -14.53
C LEU A 87 53.26 -3.83 -15.85
N ARG A 88 54.31 -4.26 -16.55
CA ARG A 88 54.26 -4.98 -17.81
C ARG A 88 54.20 -6.45 -17.44
N PHE A 89 53.13 -7.19 -17.75
CA PHE A 89 53.22 -8.64 -17.82
C PHE A 89 52.49 -9.20 -19.04
N ARG A 90 53.29 -9.95 -19.78
CA ARG A 90 53.09 -10.65 -21.03
C ARG A 90 52.45 -12.01 -20.75
N GLY A 91 51.53 -12.46 -21.60
CA GLY A 91 51.16 -13.87 -21.67
C GLY A 91 49.78 -14.12 -22.29
N ILE A 92 49.71 -14.53 -23.56
CA ILE A 92 49.63 -15.91 -24.09
C ILE A 92 48.23 -16.55 -24.09
N GLY A 93 47.66 -16.69 -25.30
CA GLY A 93 46.66 -17.71 -25.71
C GLY A 93 45.19 -17.42 -25.34
N ARG A 94 44.17 -17.82 -26.11
CA ARG A 94 44.07 -18.59 -27.36
C ARG A 94 42.58 -18.61 -27.77
N MET A 95 42.30 -18.17 -29.02
CA MET A 95 41.26 -18.62 -30.00
C MET A 95 39.77 -18.55 -29.62
N PRO A 96 38.82 -18.59 -30.58
CA PRO A 96 38.74 -19.39 -31.83
C PRO A 96 39.56 -18.88 -33.02
#